data_AF-A0A7J9AV95-F1
#
_entry.id   AF-A0A7J9AV95-F1
#
_cell.length_a   1.000
_cell.length_b   1.000
_cell.length_c   1.000
_cell.angle_alpha   90.00
_cell.angle_beta   90.00
_cell.angle_gamma   90.00
#
_symmetry.space_group_name_H-M   'P 1'
#
loop_
_entity.id
_entity.type
_entity.pdbx_description
1 polymer ?
#
loop_
_entity_poly.entity_id
_entity_poly.type
_entity_poly.pdbx_seq_one_letter_code
_entity_poly.pdbx_strand_id
1 'polypeptide(L)'
;MLKIEYRIQSEIRVALQEILERYMLIGSKLRQEVNGIIEEAKETEFCSCINQYQTLSFDIGCINCLRKRVINLLCHKGLKATLCVSKWKHTKNYPAGSHEYIEVMASTQGRKKQIPLVIELEFRDQFEIAKACDEYMKLVDKLPLCYVGKTEYLNPIVGVMCDAAKRSMEEKKLHMGPWRKRSFMQMKWSSTSERRSLNDEPSRQLLHQSCSKSSKPAAAGIISKRKLDNSC
;
A
#
# COMPACT_ATOMS: atom_id res chain seq x y z
N MET A 1 23.00 25.68 18.80
CA MET A 1 22.73 25.08 17.48
C MET A 1 22.71 23.55 17.56
N LEU A 2 23.83 22.88 17.85
CA LEU A 2 23.93 21.41 17.93
C LEU A 2 22.92 20.73 18.89
N LYS A 3 22.66 21.31 20.07
CA LYS A 3 21.65 20.79 21.03
C LYS A 3 20.21 20.82 20.48
N ILE A 4 19.89 21.81 19.65
CA ILE A 4 18.55 21.95 19.04
C ILE A 4 18.39 20.93 17.92
N GLU A 5 19.40 20.79 17.05
CA GLU A 5 19.40 19.81 15.97
C GLU A 5 19.31 18.37 16.50
N TYR A 6 20.04 18.07 17.58
CA TYR A 6 19.96 16.78 18.26
C TYR A 6 18.56 16.54 18.84
N ARG A 7 17.96 17.55 19.48
CA ARG A 7 16.60 17.45 20.03
C ARG A 7 15.56 17.18 18.95
N ILE A 8 15.58 17.93 17.84
CA ILE A 8 14.66 17.70 16.71
C ILE A 8 14.89 16.29 16.12
N GLN A 9 16.13 15.81 16.07
CA GLN A 9 16.44 14.46 15.58
C GLN A 9 15.86 13.38 16.49
N SER A 10 15.94 13.59 17.80
CA SER A 10 15.32 12.73 18.79
C SER A 10 13.80 12.73 18.65
N GLU A 11 13.18 13.90 18.47
CA GLU A 11 11.73 14.03 18.32
C GLU A 11 11.21 13.30 17.06
N ILE A 12 11.88 13.44 15.91
CA ILE A 12 11.55 12.69 14.68
C ILE A 12 11.62 11.18 14.89
N ARG A 13 12.68 10.70 15.54
CA ARG A 13 12.88 9.27 15.82
C ARG A 13 11.78 8.72 16.72
N VAL A 14 11.44 9.44 17.79
CA VAL A 14 10.39 9.05 18.73
C VAL A 14 9.01 9.06 18.06
N ALA A 15 8.71 10.12 17.29
CA ALA A 15 7.45 10.22 16.57
C ALA A 15 7.27 9.06 15.56
N LEU A 16 8.30 8.75 14.76
CA LEU A 16 8.24 7.63 13.83
C LEU A 16 8.03 6.30 14.58
N GLN A 17 8.78 6.09 15.66
CA GLN A 17 8.70 4.87 16.46
C GLN A 17 7.30 4.66 17.03
N GLU A 18 6.71 5.69 17.65
CA GLU A 18 5.37 5.63 18.22
C GLU A 18 4.31 5.32 17.16
N ILE A 19 4.40 5.95 15.98
CA ILE A 19 3.46 5.70 14.89
C ILE A 19 3.61 4.26 14.39
N LEU A 20 4.84 3.77 14.21
CA LEU A 20 5.11 2.41 13.75
C LEU A 20 4.66 1.35 14.77
N GLU A 21 4.83 1.59 16.06
CA GLU A 21 4.37 0.67 17.11
C GLU A 21 2.84 0.56 17.12
N ARG A 22 2.13 1.70 17.07
CA ARG A 22 0.67 1.72 16.95
C ARG A 22 0.20 1.04 15.67
N TYR A 23 0.88 1.34 14.56
CA TYR A 23 0.64 0.70 13.28
C TYR A 23 0.78 -0.81 13.41
N MET A 24 1.89 -1.32 13.96
CA MET A 24 2.18 -2.76 14.08
C MET A 24 1.23 -3.49 15.01
N LEU A 25 0.69 -2.84 16.05
CA LEU A 25 -0.26 -3.43 16.98
C LEU A 25 -1.67 -3.54 16.39
N ILE A 26 -2.17 -2.48 15.77
CA ILE A 26 -3.57 -2.39 15.33
C ILE A 26 -3.76 -3.09 13.99
N GLY A 27 -4.50 -4.19 13.94
CA GLY A 27 -4.73 -4.95 12.70
C GLY A 27 -3.57 -5.87 12.29
N SER A 28 -2.75 -6.28 13.26
CA SER A 28 -1.57 -7.14 13.04
C SER A 28 -1.92 -8.45 12.32
N LYS A 29 -2.98 -9.14 12.75
CA LYS A 29 -3.44 -10.39 12.15
C LYS A 29 -3.77 -10.24 10.66
N LEU A 30 -4.50 -9.18 10.31
CA LEU A 30 -4.87 -8.90 8.91
C LEU A 30 -3.65 -8.55 8.07
N ARG A 31 -2.70 -7.76 8.61
CA ARG A 31 -1.44 -7.49 7.90
C ARG A 31 -0.61 -8.74 7.70
N GLN A 32 -0.52 -9.62 8.69
CA GLN A 32 0.19 -10.90 8.56
C GLN A 32 -0.43 -11.74 7.44
N GLU A 33 -1.76 -11.83 7.38
CA GLU A 33 -2.49 -12.53 6.31
C GLU A 33 -2.21 -11.93 4.93
N VAL A 34 -2.34 -10.60 4.79
CA VAL A 34 -2.08 -9.91 3.51
C VAL A 34 -0.61 -10.02 3.11
N ASN A 35 0.34 -9.89 4.04
CA ASN A 35 1.76 -10.05 3.74
C ASN A 35 2.09 -11.49 3.33
N GLY A 36 1.45 -12.50 3.95
CA GLY A 36 1.59 -13.89 3.50
C GLY A 36 1.13 -14.07 2.04
N ILE A 37 0.04 -13.41 1.64
CA ILE A 37 -0.43 -13.41 0.25
C ILE A 37 0.56 -12.70 -0.68
N ILE A 38 1.21 -11.62 -0.23
CA ILE A 38 2.22 -10.90 -1.01
C ILE A 38 3.48 -11.75 -1.21
N GLU A 39 3.92 -12.50 -0.20
CA GLU A 39 5.04 -13.43 -0.35
C GLU A 39 4.67 -14.62 -1.25
N GLU A 40 3.47 -15.20 -1.09
CA GLU A 40 2.91 -16.21 -2.03
C GLU A 40 2.86 -15.68 -3.48
N ALA A 41 2.65 -14.36 -3.64
CA ALA A 41 2.66 -13.71 -4.94
C ALA A 41 4.07 -13.67 -5.58
N LYS A 42 5.13 -13.62 -4.76
CA LYS A 42 6.53 -13.53 -5.23
C LYS A 42 7.19 -14.88 -5.48
N GLU A 43 6.71 -15.95 -4.83
CA GLU A 43 7.37 -17.26 -4.81
C GLU A 43 7.35 -18.05 -6.13
N THR A 44 6.44 -17.74 -7.07
CA THR A 44 6.42 -18.43 -8.37
C THR A 44 6.64 -17.45 -9.49
N GLU A 45 7.23 -17.91 -10.59
CA GLU A 45 7.27 -17.12 -11.82
C GLU A 45 5.86 -16.60 -12.17
N PHE A 46 5.76 -15.28 -12.36
CA PHE A 46 4.49 -14.62 -12.61
C PHE A 46 4.56 -13.54 -13.70
N CYS A 47 5.76 -13.32 -14.25
CA CYS A 47 6.01 -12.23 -15.18
C CYS A 47 6.74 -12.77 -16.41
N SER A 48 6.15 -12.55 -17.59
CA SER A 48 6.76 -12.81 -18.90
C SER A 48 7.07 -11.52 -19.66
N CYS A 49 7.18 -10.38 -18.95
CA CYS A 49 7.42 -9.08 -19.58
C CYS A 49 8.86 -9.01 -20.09
N ILE A 50 9.01 -8.61 -21.36
CA ILE A 50 10.30 -8.52 -22.06
C ILE A 50 11.16 -7.32 -21.59
N ASN A 51 10.56 -6.35 -20.87
CA ASN A 51 11.19 -5.08 -20.55
C ASN A 51 11.89 -5.06 -19.18
N GLN A 52 13.22 -4.94 -19.22
CA GLN A 52 14.16 -4.99 -18.09
C GLN A 52 14.20 -3.74 -17.20
N TYR A 53 13.53 -2.62 -17.54
CA TYR A 53 13.66 -1.34 -16.81
C TYR A 53 12.80 -1.22 -15.53
N GLN A 54 12.05 -2.26 -15.15
CA GLN A 54 11.23 -2.34 -13.93
C GLN A 54 11.46 -3.64 -13.16
N THR A 55 12.66 -4.21 -13.28
CA THR A 55 13.04 -5.44 -12.58
C THR A 55 13.44 -5.10 -11.15
N LEU A 56 12.68 -5.60 -10.18
CA LEU A 56 12.99 -5.57 -8.74
C LEU A 56 14.13 -6.57 -8.38
N SER A 57 15.12 -6.73 -9.26
CA SER A 57 15.94 -7.93 -9.52
C SER A 57 15.39 -8.82 -10.63
N PHE A 58 16.29 -9.56 -11.30
CA PHE A 58 16.00 -10.46 -12.42
C PHE A 58 14.98 -11.56 -12.07
N ASP A 59 14.81 -11.85 -10.77
CA ASP A 59 14.08 -13.02 -10.27
C ASP A 59 12.68 -12.69 -9.71
N ILE A 60 12.30 -11.41 -9.61
CA ILE A 60 11.05 -10.98 -8.92
C ILE A 60 9.96 -10.50 -9.89
N GLY A 61 10.19 -10.47 -11.21
CA GLY A 61 9.20 -9.96 -12.17
C GLY A 61 8.94 -8.44 -12.02
N CYS A 62 8.09 -7.88 -12.89
CA CYS A 62 7.79 -6.44 -12.85
C CYS A 62 6.69 -6.10 -11.83
N ILE A 63 6.78 -4.91 -11.24
CA ILE A 63 5.84 -4.44 -10.21
C ILE A 63 4.37 -4.48 -10.67
N ASN A 64 4.10 -4.21 -11.95
CA ASN A 64 2.75 -4.22 -12.49
C ASN A 64 2.15 -5.63 -12.52
N CYS A 65 2.94 -6.64 -12.86
CA CYS A 65 2.51 -8.03 -12.79
C CYS A 65 2.34 -8.47 -11.33
N LEU A 66 3.21 -8.01 -10.42
CA LEU A 66 3.10 -8.32 -9.00
C LEU A 66 1.79 -7.76 -8.43
N ARG A 67 1.45 -6.50 -8.74
CA ARG A 67 0.18 -5.89 -8.30
C ARG A 67 -1.03 -6.72 -8.76
N LYS A 68 -1.06 -7.11 -10.02
CA LYS A 68 -2.14 -7.95 -10.59
C LYS A 68 -2.25 -9.29 -9.88
N ARG A 69 -1.12 -9.94 -9.64
CA ARG A 69 -1.06 -11.22 -8.95
C ARG A 69 -1.55 -11.12 -7.50
N VAL A 70 -1.09 -10.12 -6.76
CA VAL A 70 -1.55 -9.85 -5.39
C VAL A 70 -3.06 -9.63 -5.37
N ILE A 71 -3.61 -8.83 -6.30
CA ILE A 71 -5.07 -8.63 -6.42
C ILE A 71 -5.79 -9.96 -6.65
N ASN A 72 -5.31 -10.79 -7.57
CA ASN A 72 -5.92 -12.09 -7.88
C ASN A 72 -5.92 -13.03 -6.68
N LEU A 73 -4.78 -13.14 -5.96
CA LEU A 73 -4.69 -13.98 -4.78
C LEU A 73 -5.57 -13.48 -3.63
N LEU A 74 -5.59 -12.17 -3.37
CA LEU A 74 -6.52 -11.57 -2.39
C LEU A 74 -7.98 -11.93 -2.74
N CYS A 75 -8.34 -11.86 -4.02
CA CYS A 75 -9.67 -12.20 -4.50
C CYS A 75 -9.99 -13.69 -4.35
N HIS A 76 -9.03 -14.59 -4.64
CA HIS A 76 -9.18 -16.03 -4.41
C HIS A 76 -9.38 -16.37 -2.91
N LYS A 77 -8.80 -15.58 -2.00
CA LYS A 77 -9.02 -15.70 -0.55
C LYS A 77 -10.31 -15.02 -0.08
N GLY A 78 -11.13 -14.49 -0.99
CA GLY A 78 -12.44 -13.90 -0.70
C GLY A 78 -12.41 -12.41 -0.30
N LEU A 79 -11.26 -11.75 -0.41
CA LEU A 79 -11.15 -10.31 -0.15
C LEU A 79 -11.48 -9.51 -1.42
N LYS A 80 -12.19 -8.38 -1.26
CA LYS A 80 -12.40 -7.46 -2.37
C LYS A 80 -11.18 -6.56 -2.51
N ALA A 81 -10.37 -6.79 -3.54
CA ALA A 81 -9.20 -5.98 -3.88
C ALA A 81 -9.33 -5.31 -5.25
N THR A 82 -8.72 -4.15 -5.42
CA THR A 82 -8.71 -3.39 -6.68
C THR A 82 -7.40 -2.63 -6.86
N LEU A 83 -6.95 -2.49 -8.10
CA LEU A 83 -5.90 -1.54 -8.45
C LEU A 83 -6.47 -0.12 -8.39
N CYS A 84 -5.80 0.77 -7.68
CA CYS A 84 -6.15 2.18 -7.59
C CYS A 84 -5.06 3.03 -8.23
N VAL A 85 -5.48 4.09 -8.93
CA VAL A 85 -4.58 5.03 -9.57
C VAL A 85 -4.88 6.43 -9.06
N SER A 86 -3.96 6.99 -8.28
CA SER A 86 -3.96 8.41 -7.96
C SER A 86 -3.41 9.18 -9.16
N LYS A 87 -4.12 10.23 -9.60
CA LYS A 87 -3.65 11.16 -10.63
C LYS A 87 -3.70 12.58 -10.11
N TRP A 88 -2.70 13.39 -10.43
CA TRP A 88 -2.69 14.83 -10.11
C TRP A 88 -2.21 15.63 -11.32
N LYS A 89 -2.81 16.81 -11.47
CA LYS A 89 -2.50 17.72 -12.57
C LYS A 89 -1.21 18.49 -12.27
N HIS A 90 -0.60 19.00 -13.34
CA HIS A 90 0.50 19.95 -13.21
C HIS A 90 0.01 21.20 -12.47
N THR A 91 0.83 21.69 -11.53
CA THR A 91 0.61 22.95 -10.81
C THR A 91 1.90 23.76 -10.83
N LYS A 92 1.86 25.01 -10.37
CA LYS A 92 3.09 25.82 -10.19
C LYS A 92 4.15 25.12 -9.33
N ASN A 93 3.73 24.27 -8.39
CA ASN A 93 4.62 23.66 -7.40
C ASN A 93 4.98 22.20 -7.69
N TYR A 94 4.20 21.50 -8.53
CA TYR A 94 4.30 20.05 -8.72
C TYR A 94 4.09 19.67 -10.19
N PRO A 95 4.93 18.79 -10.76
CA PRO A 95 4.67 18.21 -12.06
C PRO A 95 3.45 17.29 -12.02
N ALA A 96 2.77 17.14 -13.16
CA ALA A 96 1.72 16.14 -13.31
C ALA A 96 2.28 14.73 -13.07
N GLY A 97 1.45 13.84 -12.56
CA GLY A 97 1.88 12.47 -12.30
C GLY A 97 0.74 11.56 -11.89
N SER A 98 1.10 10.28 -11.75
CA SER A 98 0.21 9.26 -11.24
C SER A 98 0.95 8.27 -10.37
N HIS A 99 0.22 7.59 -9.50
CA HIS A 99 0.74 6.54 -8.64
C HIS A 99 -0.26 5.40 -8.54
N GLU A 100 0.23 4.17 -8.67
CA GLU A 100 -0.60 2.96 -8.57
C GLU A 100 -0.36 2.27 -7.24
N TYR A 101 -1.46 1.88 -6.59
CA TYR A 101 -1.45 1.13 -5.33
C TYR A 101 -2.63 0.16 -5.32
N ILE A 102 -2.66 -0.79 -4.38
CA ILE A 102 -3.78 -1.71 -4.24
C ILE A 102 -4.66 -1.25 -3.08
N GLU A 103 -5.97 -1.25 -3.28
CA GLU A 103 -6.95 -1.08 -2.20
C GLU A 103 -7.61 -2.42 -1.90
N VAL A 104 -7.69 -2.80 -0.63
CA VAL A 104 -8.40 -4.01 -0.18
C VAL A 104 -9.46 -3.63 0.85
N MET A 105 -10.67 -4.16 0.69
CA MET A 105 -11.75 -4.01 1.66
C MET A 105 -11.64 -5.11 2.72
N ALA A 106 -11.37 -4.72 3.96
CA ALA A 106 -11.21 -5.67 5.06
C ALA A 106 -11.91 -5.20 6.33
N SER A 107 -12.32 -6.15 7.17
CA SER A 107 -12.83 -5.89 8.50
C SER A 107 -11.66 -5.79 9.48
N THR A 108 -11.58 -4.71 10.24
CA THR A 108 -10.65 -4.61 11.36
C THR A 108 -11.25 -5.27 12.60
N GLN A 109 -10.39 -5.79 13.50
CA GLN A 109 -10.83 -6.37 14.78
C GLN A 109 -11.87 -5.48 15.48
N GLY A 110 -13.00 -6.07 15.85
CA GLY A 110 -14.10 -5.39 16.52
C GLY A 110 -15.07 -4.61 15.63
N ARG A 111 -14.87 -4.53 14.30
CA ARG A 111 -15.79 -3.80 13.39
C ARG A 111 -16.37 -4.73 12.31
N LYS A 112 -17.70 -4.88 12.29
CA LYS A 112 -18.41 -5.61 11.20
C LYS A 112 -18.28 -4.91 9.83
N LYS A 113 -18.10 -3.59 9.82
CA LYS A 113 -17.99 -2.80 8.58
C LYS A 113 -16.60 -2.98 7.97
N GLN A 114 -16.57 -3.41 6.71
CA GLN A 114 -15.35 -3.40 5.91
C GLN A 114 -14.92 -1.95 5.63
N ILE A 115 -13.62 -1.69 5.75
CA ILE A 115 -13.00 -0.41 5.43
C ILE A 115 -11.92 -0.61 4.36
N PRO A 116 -11.64 0.40 3.53
CA PRO A 116 -10.55 0.35 2.58
C PRO A 116 -9.21 0.43 3.31
N LEU A 117 -8.29 -0.45 2.95
CA LEU A 117 -6.88 -0.40 3.34
C LEU A 117 -6.01 -0.24 2.09
N VAL A 118 -4.96 0.55 2.23
CA VAL A 118 -3.91 0.73 1.22
C VAL A 118 -2.91 -0.42 1.36
N ILE A 119 -2.53 -0.99 0.23
CA ILE A 119 -1.38 -1.88 0.05
C ILE A 119 -0.42 -1.18 -0.91
N GLU A 120 0.74 -0.77 -0.39
CA GLU A 120 1.88 -0.27 -1.17
C GLU A 120 3.03 -1.27 -1.10
N LEU A 121 3.33 -1.89 -2.24
CA LEU A 121 4.28 -3.01 -2.31
C LEU A 121 5.75 -2.57 -2.16
N GLU A 122 6.07 -1.35 -2.60
CA GLU A 122 7.41 -0.76 -2.61
C GLU A 122 7.47 0.44 -1.65
N PHE A 123 6.94 0.29 -0.44
CA PHE A 123 6.71 1.41 0.47
C PHE A 123 8.01 2.03 0.97
N ARG A 124 8.97 1.21 1.39
CA ARG A 124 10.30 1.67 1.83
C ARG A 124 11.01 2.45 0.72
N ASP A 125 10.95 1.92 -0.49
CA ASP A 125 11.61 2.47 -1.69
C ASP A 125 11.09 3.88 -2.02
N GLN A 126 9.84 4.18 -1.68
CA GLN A 126 9.29 5.54 -1.81
C GLN A 126 10.03 6.59 -0.97
N PHE A 127 10.89 6.19 -0.04
CA PHE A 127 11.68 7.06 0.83
C PHE A 127 13.19 6.91 0.64
N GLU A 128 13.67 6.04 -0.24
CA GLU A 128 15.11 5.93 -0.47
C GLU A 128 15.67 7.18 -1.17
N ILE A 129 16.79 7.68 -0.66
CA ILE A 129 17.50 8.85 -1.19
C ILE A 129 18.98 8.50 -1.29
N ALA A 130 19.51 8.49 -2.52
CA ALA A 130 20.87 8.03 -2.81
C ALA A 130 21.98 8.77 -2.03
N LYS A 131 21.75 10.04 -1.67
CA LYS A 131 22.73 10.88 -0.94
C LYS A 131 22.20 11.36 0.41
N ALA A 132 21.44 10.52 1.11
CA ALA A 132 20.96 10.84 2.46
C ALA A 132 22.06 10.86 3.52
N CYS A 133 21.81 11.49 4.67
CA CYS A 133 22.59 11.28 5.89
C CYS A 133 22.26 9.93 6.56
N ASP A 134 23.19 9.44 7.38
CA ASP A 134 23.10 8.14 8.04
C ASP A 134 21.89 8.06 8.97
N GLU A 135 21.58 9.16 9.63
CA GLU A 135 20.41 9.32 10.48
C GLU A 135 19.11 9.05 9.72
N TYR A 136 19.02 9.51 8.48
CA TYR A 136 17.84 9.31 7.64
C TYR A 136 17.78 7.88 7.11
N MET A 137 18.91 7.31 6.67
CA MET A 137 18.97 5.91 6.23
C MET A 137 18.48 4.96 7.33
N LYS A 138 18.92 5.18 8.59
CA LYS A 138 18.43 4.43 9.77
C LYS A 138 16.92 4.56 10.00
N LEU A 139 16.28 5.66 9.58
CA LEU A 139 14.82 5.81 9.67
C LEU A 139 14.13 5.04 8.54
N VAL A 140 14.68 5.06 7.33
CA VAL A 140 14.19 4.29 6.18
C VAL A 140 14.23 2.79 6.49
N ASP A 141 15.29 2.30 7.11
CA ASP A 141 15.45 0.88 7.48
C ASP A 141 14.37 0.37 8.44
N LYS A 142 13.78 1.27 9.24
CA LYS A 142 12.67 0.95 10.15
C LYS A 142 11.32 0.84 9.45
N LEU A 143 11.18 1.38 8.24
CA LEU A 143 9.92 1.32 7.52
C LEU A 143 9.62 -0.11 7.07
N PRO A 144 8.35 -0.53 7.04
CA PRO A 144 8.00 -1.81 6.44
C PRO A 144 8.32 -1.80 4.94
N LEU A 145 8.77 -2.92 4.40
CA LEU A 145 9.04 -3.07 2.96
C LEU A 145 7.76 -2.80 2.15
N CYS A 146 6.67 -3.43 2.56
CA CYS A 146 5.32 -3.20 2.05
C CYS A 146 4.44 -2.59 3.15
N TYR A 147 3.71 -1.54 2.82
CA TYR A 147 2.71 -0.97 3.71
C TYR A 147 1.35 -1.61 3.48
N VAL A 148 0.72 -2.11 4.54
CA VAL A 148 -0.67 -2.57 4.54
C VAL A 148 -1.42 -1.88 5.67
N GLY A 149 -2.36 -0.99 5.38
CA GLY A 149 -3.10 -0.30 6.44
C GLY A 149 -3.92 0.89 5.99
N LYS A 150 -4.48 1.60 6.98
CA LYS A 150 -5.31 2.79 6.72
C LYS A 150 -4.45 4.00 6.35
N THR A 151 -5.00 4.95 5.61
CA THR A 151 -4.36 6.25 5.38
C THR A 151 -4.12 7.04 6.67
N GLU A 152 -4.92 6.79 7.72
CA GLU A 152 -4.78 7.36 9.08
C GLU A 152 -3.38 7.14 9.69
N TYR A 153 -2.70 6.02 9.40
CA TYR A 153 -1.33 5.76 9.85
C TYR A 153 -0.29 6.08 8.78
N LEU A 154 -0.65 5.90 7.51
CA LEU A 154 0.22 6.19 6.37
C LEU A 154 0.63 7.65 6.32
N ASN A 155 -0.34 8.57 6.43
CA ASN A 155 -0.11 10.00 6.28
C ASN A 155 0.82 10.58 7.36
N PRO A 156 0.69 10.19 8.65
CA PRO A 156 1.68 10.52 9.67
C PRO A 156 3.08 9.96 9.37
N ILE A 157 3.22 8.70 8.94
CA ILE A 157 4.52 8.11 8.57
C ILE A 157 5.15 8.93 7.46
N VAL A 158 4.41 9.17 6.37
CA VAL A 158 4.83 10.02 5.24
C VAL A 158 5.26 11.39 5.74
N GLY A 159 4.50 11.99 6.65
CA GLY A 159 4.79 13.30 7.22
C GLY A 159 6.12 13.34 7.95
N VAL A 160 6.37 12.42 8.87
CA VAL A 160 7.61 12.35 9.64
C VAL A 160 8.80 12.05 8.73
N MET A 161 8.65 11.14 7.78
CA MET A 161 9.70 10.81 6.83
C MET A 161 10.04 11.98 5.89
N CYS A 162 9.06 12.80 5.50
CA CYS A 162 9.33 14.00 4.70
C CYS A 162 10.09 15.07 5.49
N ASP A 163 9.79 15.26 6.78
CA ASP A 163 10.57 16.17 7.63
C ASP A 163 12.01 15.67 7.83
N ALA A 164 12.17 14.37 8.05
CA ALA A 164 13.48 13.74 8.15
C ALA A 164 14.28 13.89 6.85
N ALA A 165 13.62 13.69 5.70
CA ALA A 165 14.23 13.86 4.39
C ALA A 165 14.65 15.31 4.15
N LYS A 166 13.82 16.29 4.52
CA LYS A 166 14.14 17.71 4.40
C LYS A 166 15.42 18.05 5.17
N ARG A 167 15.53 17.58 6.41
CA ARG A 167 16.72 17.80 7.25
C ARG A 167 17.97 17.12 6.69
N SER A 168 17.84 15.88 6.23
CA SER A 168 18.91 15.15 5.55
C SER A 168 19.44 15.93 4.34
N MET A 169 18.54 16.50 3.52
CA MET A 169 18.93 17.34 2.38
C MET A 169 19.60 18.65 2.80
N GLU A 170 19.10 19.31 3.85
CA GLU A 170 19.72 20.53 4.40
C GLU A 170 21.15 20.26 4.90
N GLU A 171 21.35 19.16 5.65
CA GLU A 171 22.65 18.73 6.16
C GLU A 171 23.63 18.40 5.03
N LYS A 172 23.16 17.69 4.00
CA LYS A 172 23.94 17.33 2.82
C LYS A 172 24.09 18.48 1.81
N LYS A 173 23.52 19.66 2.10
CA LYS A 173 23.50 20.84 1.21
C LYS A 173 22.92 20.54 -0.18
N LEU A 174 21.88 19.71 -0.23
CA LEU A 174 21.18 19.30 -1.44
C LEU A 174 19.78 19.93 -1.51
N HIS A 175 19.30 20.19 -2.73
CA HIS A 175 17.93 20.65 -2.93
C HIS A 175 16.94 19.48 -2.85
N MET A 176 15.87 19.66 -2.07
CA MET A 176 14.80 18.68 -1.96
C MET A 176 13.82 18.81 -3.15
N GLY A 177 13.83 17.83 -4.05
CA GLY A 177 12.92 17.78 -5.19
C GLY A 177 11.44 17.79 -4.78
N PRO A 178 10.53 18.36 -5.61
CA PRO A 178 9.10 18.44 -5.31
C PRO A 178 8.46 17.10 -4.93
N TRP A 179 8.93 15.99 -5.54
CA TRP A 179 8.40 14.65 -5.32
C TRP A 179 8.67 14.08 -3.93
N ARG A 180 9.58 14.68 -3.16
CA ARG A 180 9.86 14.28 -1.77
C ARG A 180 9.15 15.17 -0.75
N LYS A 181 8.46 16.23 -1.18
CA LYS A 181 7.69 17.08 -0.27
C LYS A 181 6.45 16.34 0.23
N ARG A 182 6.08 16.58 1.49
CA ARG A 182 4.94 15.93 2.16
C ARG A 182 3.66 15.94 1.33
N SER A 183 3.26 17.12 0.86
CA SER A 183 2.07 17.32 0.03
C SER A 183 2.10 16.47 -1.24
N PHE A 184 3.26 16.35 -1.89
CA PHE A 184 3.42 15.50 -3.06
C PHE A 184 3.32 14.02 -2.71
N MET A 185 4.03 13.59 -1.68
CA MET A 185 4.03 12.19 -1.25
C MET A 185 2.63 11.72 -0.84
N GLN A 186 1.87 12.54 -0.11
CA GLN A 186 0.50 12.23 0.28
C GLN A 186 -0.47 12.09 -0.92
N MET A 187 -0.19 12.77 -2.04
CA MET A 187 -0.99 12.63 -3.28
C MET A 187 -0.96 11.20 -3.86
N LYS A 188 0.09 10.41 -3.57
CA LYS A 188 0.23 9.03 -4.08
C LYS A 188 -0.90 8.11 -3.62
N TRP A 189 -1.38 8.29 -2.39
CA TRP A 189 -2.37 7.41 -1.75
C TRP A 189 -3.66 8.14 -1.39
N SER A 190 -3.96 9.24 -2.08
CA SER A 190 -5.23 9.94 -1.94
C SER A 190 -6.34 9.08 -2.53
N SER A 191 -7.31 8.68 -1.72
CA SER A 191 -8.34 7.75 -2.19
C SER A 191 -9.15 8.37 -3.33
N THR A 192 -9.51 7.57 -4.34
CA THR A 192 -10.45 8.00 -5.39
C THR A 192 -11.81 8.40 -4.79
N SER A 193 -12.13 7.89 -3.59
CA SER A 193 -13.35 8.18 -2.85
C SER A 193 -13.37 9.56 -2.20
N GLU A 194 -12.26 10.05 -1.64
CA GLU A 194 -12.15 11.42 -1.12
C GLU A 194 -12.23 12.49 -2.22
N ARG A 195 -11.85 12.14 -3.46
CA ARG A 195 -12.06 13.00 -4.64
C ARG A 195 -13.55 13.16 -5.01
N ARG A 196 -14.40 12.18 -4.70
CA ARG A 196 -15.85 12.28 -4.97
C ARG A 196 -16.56 13.31 -4.09
N SER A 197 -15.97 13.69 -2.95
CA SER A 197 -16.52 14.71 -2.05
C SER A 197 -16.03 16.14 -2.32
N LEU A 198 -15.06 16.33 -3.22
CA LEU A 198 -14.51 17.63 -3.57
C LEU A 198 -14.58 17.81 -5.09
N ASN A 199 -15.77 18.16 -5.57
CA ASN A 199 -16.10 18.71 -6.89
C ASN A 199 -15.17 18.32 -8.07
N ASP A 200 -15.55 17.28 -8.83
CA ASP A 200 -15.56 17.26 -10.31
C ASP A 200 -15.89 15.85 -10.86
N GLU A 201 -16.82 15.77 -11.81
CA GLU A 201 -16.93 14.77 -12.89
C GLU A 201 -16.92 15.56 -14.21
N PRO A 202 -16.52 15.02 -15.38
CA PRO A 202 -16.34 13.60 -15.69
C PRO A 202 -15.03 13.22 -16.39
N SER A 203 -14.63 11.95 -16.30
CA SER A 203 -14.14 11.15 -17.44
C SER A 203 -13.79 9.73 -17.02
N ARG A 204 -14.65 8.81 -17.45
CA ARG A 204 -14.46 7.36 -17.44
C ARG A 204 -13.12 6.98 -18.07
N GLN A 205 -12.29 6.28 -17.30
CA GLN A 205 -11.49 5.14 -17.77
C GLN A 205 -11.22 4.27 -16.54
N LEU A 206 -12.23 3.49 -16.17
CA LEU A 206 -12.07 2.32 -15.32
C LEU A 206 -11.23 1.30 -16.11
N LEU A 207 -9.90 1.35 -16.00
CA LEU A 207 -9.09 0.13 -16.12
C LEU A 207 -9.18 -0.62 -14.79
N HIS A 208 -10.40 -0.82 -14.28
CA HIS A 208 -10.62 -1.57 -13.06
C HIS A 208 -10.55 -3.05 -13.43
N GLN A 209 -9.39 -3.66 -13.24
CA GLN A 209 -9.37 -5.05 -12.77
C GLN A 209 -9.93 -5.03 -11.35
N SER A 210 -11.26 -4.96 -11.27
CA SER A 210 -12.03 -5.29 -10.07
C SER A 210 -12.54 -6.71 -10.22
N CYS A 211 -12.60 -7.44 -9.12
CA CYS A 211 -13.19 -8.76 -9.08
C CYS A 211 -14.63 -8.73 -9.66
N SER A 212 -14.85 -9.38 -10.80
CA SER A 212 -16.19 -9.78 -11.23
C SER A 212 -16.70 -10.76 -10.18
N LYS A 213 -17.88 -10.53 -9.60
CA LYS A 213 -18.52 -11.56 -8.78
C LYS A 213 -18.63 -12.82 -9.64
N SER A 214 -17.89 -13.87 -9.32
CA SER A 214 -18.15 -15.18 -9.90
C SER A 214 -19.57 -15.57 -9.54
N SER A 215 -20.40 -15.77 -10.55
CA SER A 215 -21.75 -16.31 -10.44
C SER A 215 -21.73 -17.58 -9.59
N LYS A 216 -22.66 -17.67 -8.63
CA LYS A 216 -22.90 -18.89 -7.86
C LYS A 216 -23.12 -20.07 -8.83
N PRO A 217 -22.60 -21.28 -8.57
CA PRO A 217 -23.17 -22.48 -9.15
C PRO A 217 -24.56 -22.72 -8.54
N ALA A 218 -25.48 -23.20 -9.37
CA ALA A 218 -26.86 -23.49 -9.05
C ALA A 218 -27.01 -24.44 -7.85
N ALA A 219 -28.08 -24.23 -7.07
CA ALA A 219 -28.54 -25.16 -6.06
C ALA A 219 -28.90 -26.50 -6.73
N ALA A 220 -28.18 -27.57 -6.38
CA ALA A 220 -28.64 -28.93 -6.63
C ALA A 220 -29.59 -29.32 -5.49
N GLY A 221 -30.87 -29.47 -5.81
CA GLY A 221 -31.90 -29.99 -4.91
C GLY A 221 -31.71 -31.48 -4.62
N ILE A 222 -31.67 -31.80 -3.32
CA ILE A 222 -32.35 -32.90 -2.61
C ILE A 222 -32.46 -34.27 -3.33
N ILE A 223 -31.82 -35.31 -2.76
CA ILE A 223 -32.50 -36.58 -2.44
C ILE A 223 -32.02 -37.07 -1.07
N SER A 224 -32.95 -37.04 -0.09
CA SER A 224 -32.82 -37.69 1.22
C SER A 224 -32.97 -39.20 1.05
N LYS A 225 -31.96 -39.98 1.46
CA LYS A 225 -32.07 -41.44 1.56
C LYS A 225 -32.91 -41.80 2.79
N ARG A 226 -34.13 -42.27 2.56
CA ARG A 226 -34.90 -43.03 3.57
C ARG A 226 -34.20 -44.36 3.84
N LYS A 227 -33.99 -44.68 5.12
CA LYS A 227 -33.72 -46.04 5.58
C LYS A 227 -34.93 -46.91 5.25
N LEU A 228 -34.71 -48.04 4.60
CA LEU A 228 -35.61 -49.18 4.70
C LEU A 228 -34.95 -50.16 5.66
N ASP A 229 -35.56 -50.29 6.82
CA ASP A 229 -35.44 -51.47 7.66
C ASP A 229 -36.19 -52.60 6.96
N ASN A 230 -35.55 -53.76 6.77
CA ASN A 230 -36.25 -54.99 6.42
C ASN A 230 -35.86 -56.06 7.44
N SER A 231 -36.85 -56.40 8.26
CA SER A 231 -36.93 -57.61 9.03
C SER A 231 -37.61 -58.67 8.16
N CYS A 232 -36.88 -59.73 7.82
CA CYS A 232 -37.35 -61.12 7.89
C CYS A 232 -36.15 -62.05 7.75
#